data_AF-A0A9X5X5V9-F1
#
_entry.id   AF-A0A9X5X5V9-F1
#
_cell.length_a   1.000
_cell.length_b   1.000
_cell.length_c   1.000
_cell.angle_alpha   90.00
_cell.angle_beta   90.00
_cell.angle_gamma   90.00
#
_symmetry.space_group_name_H-M   'P 1'
#
loop_
_entity.id
_entity.type
_entity.pdbx_description
1 polymer ?
#
loop_
_entity_poly.entity_id
_entity_poly.type
_entity_poly.pdbx_seq_one_letter_code
_entity_poly.pdbx_strand_id
1 'polypeptide(L)'
;LLMIAMDVPSSRPVEQGDLSLALAGAELVDLIEAQAITLEDDRIVPGAQWTMGDRLLDGAVASLVRQRPYESVDDWLWRRGRGLSAAYRADLE
;
A
#
# COMPACT_ATOMS: atom_id res chain seq x y z
N LEU A 1 9.71 1.15 3.25
CA LEU A 1 10.34 1.07 4.62
C LEU A 1 9.93 -0.22 5.37
N LEU A 2 10.74 -1.29 5.42
CA LEU A 2 10.27 -2.60 5.99
C LEU A 2 10.99 -3.15 7.24
N MET A 3 11.92 -2.44 7.88
CA MET A 3 12.69 -3.04 9.00
C MET A 3 12.27 -2.64 10.42
N ILE A 4 11.32 -1.70 10.62
CA ILE A 4 11.07 -1.12 11.96
C ILE A 4 9.68 -1.47 12.55
N ALA A 5 8.72 -1.95 11.76
CA ALA A 5 7.36 -2.16 12.27
C ALA A 5 7.17 -3.41 13.16
N MET A 6 8.12 -4.36 13.16
CA MET A 6 7.96 -5.63 13.87
C MET A 6 8.55 -5.67 15.29
N ASP A 7 9.34 -4.66 15.68
CA ASP A 7 10.04 -4.65 16.99
C ASP A 7 9.52 -3.57 17.96
N VAL A 8 8.39 -2.93 17.63
CA VAL A 8 7.70 -2.07 18.60
C VAL A 8 6.73 -2.96 19.39
N PRO A 9 6.92 -3.17 20.70
CA PRO A 9 5.94 -3.85 21.53
C PRO A 9 4.73 -2.92 21.67
N SER A 10 3.83 -2.98 20.69
CA SER A 10 2.55 -2.30 20.72
C SER A 10 1.74 -2.90 21.87
N SER A 11 1.48 -2.09 22.90
CA SER A 11 0.76 -2.49 24.11
C SER A 11 -0.74 -2.78 23.88
N ARG A 12 -1.16 -2.97 22.62
CA ARG A 12 -2.51 -3.34 22.20
C ARG A 12 -2.37 -4.34 21.04
N PRO A 13 -3.01 -5.51 21.10
CA PRO A 13 -3.02 -6.44 19.98
C PRO A 13 -3.65 -5.71 18.79
N VAL A 14 -2.84 -5.42 17.77
CA VAL A 14 -3.29 -4.81 16.53
C VAL A 14 -4.17 -5.85 15.84
N GLU A 15 -5.44 -5.55 15.61
CA GLU A 15 -6.30 -6.47 14.88
C GLU A 15 -5.75 -6.64 13.46
N GLN A 16 -5.91 -7.82 12.88
CA GLN A 16 -5.36 -8.12 11.54
C GLN A 16 -5.85 -7.11 10.47
N GLY A 17 -7.03 -6.52 10.67
CA GLY A 17 -7.57 -5.43 9.85
C GLY A 17 -6.75 -4.14 9.95
N ASP A 18 -6.47 -3.68 11.17
CA ASP A 18 -5.68 -2.46 11.42
C ASP A 18 -4.25 -2.57 10.88
N LEU A 19 -3.63 -3.74 11.03
CA LEU A 19 -2.30 -4.00 10.46
C LEU A 19 -2.33 -3.93 8.93
N SER A 20 -3.36 -4.50 8.31
CA SER A 20 -3.46 -4.52 6.85
C SER A 20 -3.72 -3.12 6.28
N LEU A 21 -4.45 -2.27 7.01
CA LEU A 21 -4.66 -0.87 6.64
C LEU A 21 -3.36 -0.06 6.79
N ALA A 22 -2.61 -0.26 7.87
CA ALA A 22 -1.32 0.38 8.08
C ALA A 22 -0.31 0.00 6.98
N LEU A 23 -0.27 -1.27 6.59
CA LEU A 23 0.55 -1.74 5.46
C LEU A 23 0.14 -1.10 4.14
N ALA A 24 -1.16 -1.02 3.85
CA ALA A 24 -1.64 -0.35 2.64
C ALA A 24 -1.26 1.13 2.63
N GLY A 25 -1.34 1.81 3.79
CA GLY A 25 -0.89 3.19 3.95
C GLY A 25 0.61 3.35 3.70
N ALA A 26 1.43 2.42 4.20
CA ALA A 26 2.87 2.43 3.96
C ALA A 26 3.21 2.25 2.47
N GLU A 27 2.55 1.32 1.78
CA GLU A 27 2.72 1.15 0.33
C GLU A 27 2.34 2.43 -0.42
N LEU A 28 1.24 3.09 -0.05
CA LEU A 28 0.83 4.34 -0.69
C LEU A 28 1.92 5.43 -0.59
N VAL A 29 2.55 5.57 0.58
CA VAL A 29 3.65 6.52 0.78
C VAL A 29 4.85 6.14 -0.09
N ASP A 30 5.26 4.87 -0.07
CA ASP A 30 6.38 4.38 -0.89
C ASP A 30 6.12 4.61 -2.40
N LEU A 31 4.87 4.47 -2.87
CA LEU A 31 4.49 4.75 -4.27
C LEU A 31 4.57 6.26 -4.63
N ILE A 32 4.24 7.15 -3.69
CA ILE A 32 4.36 8.62 -3.87
C ILE A 32 5.83 9.02 -3.91
N GLU A 33 6.65 8.52 -2.98
CA GLU A 33 8.08 8.81 -2.93
C GLU A 33 8.81 8.39 -4.21
N ALA A 34 8.41 7.24 -4.77
CA ALA A 34 8.92 6.74 -6.04
C ALA A 34 8.23 7.32 -7.27
N GLN A 35 7.37 8.34 -7.12
CA GLN A 35 6.70 9.06 -8.21
C GLN A 35 5.86 8.17 -9.15
N ALA A 36 5.47 6.97 -8.70
CA ALA A 36 4.58 6.09 -9.45
C ALA A 36 3.12 6.53 -9.36
N ILE A 37 2.78 7.34 -8.35
CA ILE A 37 1.49 8.00 -8.22
C ILE A 37 1.68 9.43 -7.71
N THR A 38 0.67 10.26 -7.94
CA THR A 38 0.46 11.53 -7.23
C THR A 38 -0.96 11.56 -6.67
N LEU A 39 -1.20 12.42 -5.69
CA LEU A 39 -2.53 12.69 -5.18
C LEU A 39 -3.07 13.99 -5.77
N GLU A 40 -4.28 13.94 -6.33
CA GLU A 40 -5.07 15.12 -6.69
C GLU A 40 -6.35 15.09 -5.84
N ASP A 41 -6.47 16.03 -4.90
CA ASP A 41 -7.47 16.00 -3.83
C ASP A 41 -7.43 14.67 -3.04
N ASP A 42 -8.48 13.85 -3.16
CA ASP A 42 -8.60 12.51 -2.56
C ASP A 42 -8.27 11.39 -3.56
N ARG A 43 -7.83 11.71 -4.79
CA ARG A 43 -7.69 10.75 -5.88
C ARG A 43 -6.25 10.35 -6.15
N ILE A 44 -6.06 9.06 -6.38
CA ILE A 44 -4.78 8.49 -6.77
C ILE A 44 -4.62 8.59 -8.28
N VAL A 45 -3.72 9.46 -8.72
CA VAL A 45 -3.40 9.67 -10.14
C VAL A 45 -2.13 8.89 -10.49
N PRO A 46 -2.18 7.91 -11.40
CA PRO A 46 -1.01 7.16 -11.82
C PRO A 46 0.04 8.04 -12.51
N GLY A 47 1.30 7.89 -12.11
CA GLY A 47 2.47 8.58 -12.66
C GLY A 47 3.12 7.84 -13.83
N ALA A 48 4.33 8.28 -14.21
CA ALA A 48 5.07 7.75 -15.36
C ALA A 48 6.01 6.59 -15.03
N GLN A 49 6.21 6.25 -13.74
CA GLN A 49 7.06 5.14 -13.28
C GLN A 49 6.20 3.93 -12.86
N TRP A 50 6.53 2.74 -13.39
CA TRP A 50 5.64 1.57 -13.34
C TRP A 50 6.29 0.27 -12.83
N THR A 51 7.60 0.31 -12.60
CA THR A 51 8.34 -0.83 -12.04
C THR A 51 9.09 -0.32 -10.83
N MET A 52 8.77 -0.87 -9.67
CA MET A 52 9.40 -0.54 -8.39
C MET A 52 10.56 -1.48 -8.08
N GLY A 53 10.63 -2.64 -8.75
CA GLY A 53 11.69 -3.63 -8.54
C GLY A 53 11.54 -4.41 -7.23
N ASP A 54 10.43 -4.18 -6.53
CA ASP A 54 9.97 -4.91 -5.36
C ASP A 54 8.62 -5.54 -5.71
N ARG A 55 8.49 -6.86 -5.52
CA ARG A 55 7.31 -7.63 -5.91
C ARG A 55 6.03 -7.14 -5.24
N LEU A 56 6.10 -6.68 -3.98
CA LEU A 56 4.95 -6.18 -3.24
C LEU A 56 4.53 -4.81 -3.78
N LEU A 57 5.49 -3.92 -4.04
CA LEU A 57 5.21 -2.60 -4.63
C LEU A 57 4.76 -2.69 -6.10
N ASP A 58 5.30 -3.64 -6.88
CA ASP A 58 4.83 -3.91 -8.25
C ASP A 58 3.38 -4.41 -8.24
N GLY A 59 3.02 -5.24 -7.25
CA GLY A 59 1.62 -5.64 -7.01
C GLY A 59 0.72 -4.44 -6.66
N ALA A 60 1.22 -3.50 -5.86
CA ALA A 60 0.51 -2.27 -5.53
C ALA A 60 0.27 -1.40 -6.78
N VAL A 61 1.30 -1.17 -7.61
CA VAL A 61 1.20 -0.43 -8.89
C VAL A 61 0.24 -1.12 -9.87
N ALA A 62 0.27 -2.45 -9.93
CA ALA A 62 -0.64 -3.23 -10.77
C ALA A 62 -2.11 -3.11 -10.32
N SER A 63 -2.34 -2.86 -9.03
CA SER A 63 -3.68 -2.73 -8.46
C SER A 63 -4.35 -1.39 -8.75
N LEU A 64 -3.63 -0.38 -9.24
CA LEU A 64 -4.15 0.97 -9.46
C LEU A 64 -5.21 1.04 -10.58
N VAL A 65 -6.29 1.79 -10.34
CA VAL A 65 -7.28 2.12 -11.37
C VAL A 65 -6.74 3.24 -12.26
N ARG A 66 -6.57 2.95 -13.55
CA ARG A 66 -5.93 3.86 -14.53
C ARG A 66 -6.91 4.59 -15.44
N GLN A 67 -8.20 4.35 -15.25
CA GLN A 67 -9.26 5.01 -16.01
C GLN A 67 -9.87 6.10 -15.15
N ARG A 68 -10.17 7.24 -15.76
CA ARG A 68 -10.96 8.28 -15.09
C ARG A 68 -12.43 7.81 -14.98
N PRO A 69 -13.10 8.09 -13.84
CA PRO A 69 -12.58 8.78 -12.66
C PRO A 69 -11.60 7.91 -11.87
N TYR A 70 -10.50 8.50 -11.43
CA TYR A 70 -9.50 7.81 -10.61
C TYR A 70 -10.09 7.39 -9.26
N GLU A 71 -9.49 6.37 -8.65
CA GLU A 71 -9.93 5.84 -7.36
C GLU A 71 -9.57 6.79 -6.22
N SER A 72 -10.39 6.84 -5.18
CA SER A 72 -10.07 7.60 -3.97
C SER A 72 -9.02 6.87 -3.12
N VAL A 73 -8.31 7.61 -2.28
CA VAL A 73 -7.35 7.04 -1.32
C VAL A 73 -8.04 6.04 -0.39
N ASP A 74 -9.20 6.39 0.18
CA ASP A 74 -9.96 5.52 1.07
C ASP A 74 -10.40 4.21 0.40
N ASP A 75 -10.93 4.29 -0.82
CA ASP A 75 -11.38 3.11 -1.56
C ASP A 75 -10.20 2.19 -1.90
N TRP A 76 -9.08 2.78 -2.32
CA TRP A 76 -7.87 2.03 -2.63
C TRP A 76 -7.29 1.36 -1.38
N LEU A 77 -7.18 2.07 -0.26
CA LEU A 77 -6.69 1.52 1.01
C LEU A 77 -7.57 0.35 1.48
N TRP A 78 -8.89 0.50 1.40
CA TRP A 78 -9.83 -0.55 1.77
C TRP A 78 -9.73 -1.76 0.84
N ARG A 79 -9.49 -1.56 -0.45
CA ARG A 79 -9.35 -2.65 -1.43
C ARG A 79 -8.00 -3.35 -1.34
N ARG A 80 -6.91 -2.59 -1.23
CA ARG A 80 -5.53 -3.08 -1.17
C ARG A 80 -5.24 -3.76 0.15
N GLY A 81 -5.76 -3.23 1.26
CA GLY A 81 -5.59 -3.79 2.60
C GLY A 81 -6.27 -5.15 2.79
N ARG A 82 -7.26 -5.54 1.97
CA ARG A 82 -7.91 -6.85 2.12
C ARG A 82 -6.93 -8.00 1.84
N GLY A 83 -6.54 -8.71 2.90
CA GLY A 83 -5.63 -9.85 2.84
C GLY A 83 -4.15 -9.47 2.76
N LEU A 84 -3.80 -8.18 2.90
CA LEU A 84 -2.42 -7.70 2.72
C LEU A 84 -1.46 -8.24 3.77
N SER A 85 -1.90 -8.31 5.04
CA SER A 85 -1.12 -8.89 6.14
C SER A 85 -0.73 -10.35 5.90
N ALA A 86 -1.58 -11.14 5.20
CA ALA A 86 -1.26 -12.51 4.85
C ALA A 86 -0.21 -12.58 3.73
N ALA A 87 -0.30 -11.69 2.73
CA ALA A 87 0.66 -11.61 1.64
C ALA A 87 2.06 -11.20 2.12
N TYR A 88 2.18 -10.18 2.98
CA TYR A 88 3.45 -9.77 3.56
C TYR A 88 4.11 -10.89 4.38
N ARG A 89 3.32 -11.63 5.15
CA ARG A 89 3.82 -12.74 5.95
C ARG A 89 4.30 -13.92 5.09
N ALA A 90 3.63 -14.19 3.96
CA ALA A 90 4.06 -15.23 3.03
C ALA A 90 5.33 -14.86 2.24
N ASP A 91 5.64 -13.57 2.11
CA ASP A 91 6.87 -13.10 1.44
C ASP A 91 8.10 -13.16 2.37
N LEU A 92 7.86 -13.25 3.69
CA LEU A 92 8.88 -13.37 4.73
C LEU A 92 9.21 -14.83 5.13
N GLU A 93 8.44 -15.81 4.64
CA GLU A 93 8.68 -17.26 4.80
C GLU A 93 9.57 -17.79 3.66
#